data_AF-A0A940C203-F1
#
_entry.id   AF-A0A940C203-F1
#
_cell.length_a   1.000
_cell.length_b   1.000
_cell.length_c   1.000
_cell.angle_alpha   90.00
_cell.angle_beta   90.00
_cell.angle_gamma   90.00
#
_symmetry.space_group_name_H-M   'P 1'
#
loop_
_entity.id
_entity.type
_entity.pdbx_description
1 polymer ?
#
loop_
_entity_poly.entity_id
_entity_poly.type
_entity_poly.pdbx_seq_one_letter_code
_entity_poly.pdbx_strand_id
1 'polypeptide(L)'
;MKEAGLDTETGIGYTGGEEKYVAAVQRFYRNYEKNREKVEEAFNSKDYESLMITVHALKSNAKMIGADTLSGCFESLEAAAGSKDTDVIMSLTPVVMRDYKILIEKLSPVSKLGEVHAADEISAQEAVETVGQLLDALDDFDDDLAKQLATKLSGYPFRMTQADKLKEAIAFIDDFMYEEAAQLIREIGPAIE
;
A
#
# COMPACT_ATOMS: atom_id res chain seq x y z
N MET A 1 -11.88 16.18 1.56
CA MET A 1 -10.81 15.47 0.83
C MET A 1 -10.29 16.27 -0.37
N LYS A 2 -11.14 16.80 -1.28
CA LYS A 2 -10.70 17.70 -2.37
C LYS A 2 -9.95 18.95 -1.88
N GLU A 3 -10.41 19.58 -0.80
CA GLU A 3 -9.72 20.73 -0.16
C GLU A 3 -8.33 20.37 0.39
N ALA A 4 -8.06 19.08 0.63
CA ALA A 4 -6.74 18.61 1.04
C ALA A 4 -5.77 18.45 -0.15
N GLY A 5 -6.26 18.63 -1.39
CA GLY A 5 -5.49 18.41 -2.61
C GLY A 5 -5.49 16.95 -3.10
N LEU A 6 -6.45 16.14 -2.64
CA LEU A 6 -6.60 14.75 -3.09
C LEU A 6 -7.46 14.68 -4.35
N ASP A 7 -6.97 13.95 -5.36
CA ASP A 7 -7.80 13.48 -6.48
C ASP A 7 -8.68 12.32 -6.00
N THR A 8 -9.87 12.67 -5.52
CA THR A 8 -10.83 11.71 -4.98
C THR A 8 -11.35 10.74 -6.04
N GLU A 9 -11.47 11.18 -7.30
CA GLU A 9 -12.03 10.34 -8.36
C GLU A 9 -11.08 9.20 -8.70
N THR A 10 -9.81 9.54 -8.93
CA THR A 10 -8.75 8.56 -9.15
C THR A 10 -8.56 7.65 -7.91
N GLY A 11 -8.59 8.22 -6.70
CA GLY A 11 -8.47 7.43 -5.47
C GLY A 11 -9.62 6.44 -5.25
N ILE A 12 -10.87 6.80 -5.56
CA ILE A 12 -12.00 5.87 -5.53
C ILE A 12 -11.80 4.76 -6.57
N GLY A 13 -11.31 5.11 -7.76
CA GLY A 13 -10.96 4.13 -8.80
C GLY A 13 -9.93 3.09 -8.34
N TYR A 14 -8.86 3.52 -7.67
CA TYR A 14 -7.83 2.61 -7.16
C TYR A 14 -8.28 1.74 -5.99
N THR A 15 -9.14 2.28 -5.12
CA THR A 15 -9.62 1.55 -3.94
C THR A 15 -10.84 0.67 -4.22
N GLY A 16 -11.52 0.87 -5.35
CA GLY A 16 -12.66 0.06 -5.77
C GLY A 16 -13.98 0.42 -5.09
N GLY A 17 -14.11 1.64 -4.56
CA GLY A 17 -15.37 2.14 -3.99
C GLY A 17 -15.18 3.26 -2.96
N GLU A 18 -16.26 4.01 -2.68
CA GLU A 18 -16.21 5.14 -1.74
C GLU A 18 -15.89 4.73 -0.30
N GLU A 19 -16.46 3.62 0.18
CA GLU A 19 -16.18 3.12 1.53
C GLU A 19 -14.72 2.72 1.70
N LYS A 20 -14.18 1.94 0.74
CA LYS A 20 -12.77 1.55 0.70
C LYS A 20 -11.85 2.77 0.59
N TYR A 21 -12.25 3.79 -0.17
CA TYR A 21 -11.51 5.04 -0.26
C TYR A 21 -11.40 5.76 1.09
N VAL A 22 -12.52 5.92 1.79
CA VAL A 22 -12.55 6.57 3.11
C VAL A 22 -11.72 5.77 4.13
N ALA A 23 -11.85 4.45 4.12
CA ALA A 23 -11.04 3.55 4.96
C ALA A 23 -9.53 3.69 4.65
N ALA A 24 -9.15 3.76 3.37
CA ALA A 24 -7.77 3.96 2.94
C ALA A 24 -7.20 5.32 3.42
N VAL A 25 -7.97 6.40 3.29
CA VAL A 25 -7.55 7.74 3.77
C VAL A 25 -7.41 7.75 5.29
N GLN A 26 -8.32 7.10 6.02
CA GLN A 26 -8.20 6.93 7.47
C GLN A 26 -6.94 6.15 7.86
N ARG A 27 -6.66 5.02 7.19
CA ARG A 27 -5.44 4.21 7.40
C ARG A 27 -4.18 5.02 7.12
N PHE A 28 -4.16 5.77 6.02
CA PHE A 28 -3.05 6.67 5.68
C PHE A 28 -2.79 7.69 6.79
N TYR A 29 -3.86 8.33 7.29
CA TYR A 29 -3.76 9.29 8.39
C TYR A 29 -3.24 8.65 9.68
N ARG A 30 -3.80 7.51 10.11
CA ARG A 30 -3.42 6.83 11.36
C ARG A 30 -1.98 6.32 11.34
N ASN A 31 -1.49 5.88 10.18
CA ASN A 31 -0.14 5.33 10.03
C ASN A 31 0.95 6.39 9.92
N TYR A 32 0.61 7.68 9.93
CA TYR A 32 1.57 8.78 9.76
C TYR A 32 2.76 8.70 10.73
N GLU A 33 2.53 8.62 12.04
CA GLU A 33 3.62 8.66 13.02
C GLU A 33 4.58 7.46 12.86
N LYS A 34 4.04 6.25 12.76
CA LYS A 34 4.82 5.02 12.50
C LYS A 34 5.67 5.17 11.22
N ASN A 35 5.09 5.70 10.16
CA ASN A 35 5.76 5.89 8.88
C ASN A 35 6.82 6.99 8.93
N ARG A 36 6.54 8.09 9.64
CA ARG A 36 7.49 9.19 9.86
C ARG A 36 8.71 8.69 10.61
N GLU A 37 8.51 7.94 11.70
CA GLU A 37 9.59 7.37 12.50
C GLU A 37 10.49 6.44 11.67
N LYS A 38 9.91 5.56 10.84
CA LYS A 38 10.69 4.69 9.93
C LYS A 38 11.55 5.48 8.95
N VAL A 39 11.01 6.56 8.36
CA VAL A 39 11.78 7.42 7.44
C VAL A 39 12.88 8.15 8.19
N GLU A 40 12.59 8.72 9.36
CA GLU A 40 13.56 9.44 10.19
C GLU A 40 14.69 8.51 10.67
N GLU A 41 14.37 7.29 11.10
CA GLU A 41 15.35 6.28 11.52
C GLU A 41 16.28 5.89 10.37
N ALA A 42 15.74 5.55 9.20
CA ALA A 42 16.52 5.19 8.03
C ALA A 42 17.39 6.37 7.54
N PHE A 43 16.84 7.58 7.55
CA PHE A 43 17.56 8.79 7.18
C PHE A 43 18.73 9.10 8.13
N ASN A 44 18.49 9.08 9.45
CA ASN A 44 19.49 9.41 10.46
C ASN A 44 20.60 8.35 10.54
N SER A 45 20.27 7.08 10.33
CA SER A 45 21.24 5.98 10.30
C SER A 45 21.99 5.88 8.96
N LYS A 46 21.60 6.67 7.95
CA LYS A 46 22.07 6.58 6.55
C LYS A 46 21.84 5.19 5.93
N ASP A 47 20.82 4.49 6.39
CA ASP A 47 20.36 3.25 5.77
C ASP A 47 19.47 3.58 4.56
N TYR A 48 20.12 3.86 3.43
CA TYR A 48 19.43 4.24 2.20
C TYR A 48 18.62 3.10 1.58
N GLU A 49 18.94 1.85 1.91
CA GLU A 49 18.17 0.70 1.46
C GLU A 49 16.83 0.66 2.19
N SER A 50 16.84 0.74 3.52
CA SER A 50 15.61 0.86 4.31
C SER A 50 14.82 2.12 3.96
N LEU A 51 15.50 3.23 3.68
CA LEU A 51 14.85 4.47 3.25
C LEU A 51 14.11 4.24 1.93
N MET A 52 14.77 3.69 0.90
CA MET A 52 14.20 3.38 -0.40
C MET A 52 12.95 2.51 -0.28
N ILE A 53 13.04 1.40 0.49
CA ILE A 53 11.93 0.48 0.72
C ILE A 53 10.75 1.21 1.41
N THR A 54 11.05 2.01 2.42
CA THR A 54 10.02 2.76 3.16
C THR A 54 9.32 3.78 2.27
N VAL A 55 10.07 4.57 1.50
CA VAL A 55 9.46 5.60 0.64
C VAL A 55 8.74 5.00 -0.57
N HIS A 56 9.17 3.83 -1.07
CA HIS A 56 8.41 3.08 -2.07
C HIS A 56 7.01 2.71 -1.56
N ALA A 57 6.92 2.21 -0.32
CA ALA A 57 5.65 1.92 0.32
C ALA A 57 4.78 3.18 0.50
N LEU A 58 5.38 4.29 0.92
CA LEU A 58 4.67 5.56 1.11
C LEU A 58 4.19 6.16 -0.21
N LYS A 59 4.98 6.03 -1.27
CA LYS A 59 4.61 6.42 -2.64
C LYS A 59 3.30 5.76 -3.07
N SER A 60 3.22 4.43 -2.94
CA SER A 60 2.01 3.67 -3.32
C SER A 60 0.81 4.03 -2.46
N ASN A 61 1.02 4.21 -1.15
CA ASN A 61 -0.05 4.63 -0.24
C ASN A 61 -0.59 6.04 -0.57
N ALA A 62 0.30 6.99 -0.88
CA ALA A 62 -0.07 8.33 -1.28
C ALA A 62 -0.83 8.31 -2.62
N LYS A 63 -0.34 7.52 -3.59
CA LYS A 63 -0.99 7.38 -4.91
C LYS A 63 -2.40 6.81 -4.77
N MET A 64 -2.56 5.77 -3.96
CA MET A 64 -3.84 5.09 -3.72
C MET A 64 -4.93 6.04 -3.19
N ILE A 65 -4.57 7.05 -2.40
CA ILE A 65 -5.54 8.03 -1.88
C ILE A 65 -5.71 9.28 -2.79
N GLY A 66 -5.04 9.31 -3.95
CA GLY A 66 -5.05 10.44 -4.87
C GLY A 66 -4.15 11.60 -4.46
N ALA A 67 -3.15 11.37 -3.60
CA ALA A 67 -2.18 12.38 -3.19
C ALA A 67 -0.98 12.44 -4.15
N ASP A 68 -1.25 12.74 -5.43
CA ASP A 68 -0.28 12.61 -6.52
C ASP A 68 1.01 13.41 -6.32
N THR A 69 0.91 14.67 -5.85
CA THR A 69 2.09 15.50 -5.59
C THR A 69 3.00 14.85 -4.53
N LEU A 70 2.41 14.36 -3.44
CA LEU A 70 3.17 13.71 -2.37
C LEU A 70 3.75 12.36 -2.84
N SER A 71 3.01 11.63 -3.67
CA SER A 71 3.50 10.40 -4.31
C SER A 71 4.75 10.68 -5.15
N GLY A 72 4.73 11.72 -5.99
CA GLY A 72 5.90 12.12 -6.79
C GLY A 72 7.10 12.59 -5.94
N CYS A 73 6.85 13.22 -4.79
CA CYS A 73 7.87 13.54 -3.81
C CYS A 73 8.55 12.28 -3.25
N PHE A 74 7.77 11.26 -2.89
CA PHE A 74 8.31 9.97 -2.45
C PHE A 74 9.06 9.24 -3.56
N GLU A 75 8.58 9.29 -4.81
CA GLU A 75 9.26 8.71 -5.97
C GLU A 75 10.63 9.35 -6.21
N SER A 76 10.73 10.68 -6.08
CA SER A 76 12.01 11.39 -6.21
C SER A 76 13.00 10.99 -5.12
N LEU A 77 12.51 10.81 -3.89
CA LEU A 77 13.33 10.36 -2.76
C LEU A 77 13.73 8.89 -2.88
N GLU A 78 12.85 8.04 -3.40
CA GLU A 78 13.11 6.64 -3.73
C GLU A 78 14.26 6.52 -4.74
N ALA A 79 14.19 7.29 -5.83
CA ALA A 79 15.22 7.31 -6.85
C ALA A 79 16.58 7.76 -6.29
N ALA A 80 16.60 8.82 -5.47
CA ALA A 80 17.82 9.31 -4.83
C ALA A 80 18.41 8.28 -3.85
N ALA A 81 17.57 7.60 -3.07
CA ALA A 81 17.98 6.53 -2.18
C ALA A 81 18.56 5.33 -2.95
N GLY A 82 17.91 4.93 -4.05
CA GLY A 82 18.38 3.85 -4.93
C GLY A 82 19.72 4.15 -5.62
N SER A 83 19.95 5.40 -6.02
CA SER A 83 21.24 5.85 -6.56
C SER A 83 22.28 6.21 -5.49
N LYS A 84 21.90 6.16 -4.20
CA LYS A 84 22.72 6.58 -3.05
C LYS A 84 23.22 8.03 -3.16
N ASP A 85 22.44 8.90 -3.79
CA ASP A 85 22.75 10.32 -3.93
C ASP A 85 22.53 11.05 -2.59
N THR A 86 23.59 11.07 -1.78
CA THR A 86 23.53 11.58 -0.40
C THR A 86 23.14 13.05 -0.34
N ASP A 87 23.59 13.88 -1.29
CA ASP A 87 23.29 15.31 -1.28
C ASP A 87 21.80 15.57 -1.58
N VAL A 88 21.24 14.82 -2.53
CA VAL A 88 19.80 14.88 -2.82
C VAL A 88 18.99 14.32 -1.64
N ILE A 89 19.37 13.20 -1.05
CA ILE A 89 18.68 12.62 0.11
C ILE A 89 18.64 13.62 1.27
N MET A 90 19.78 14.25 1.60
CA MET A 90 19.89 15.22 2.69
C MET A 90 19.05 16.48 2.49
N SER A 91 18.93 16.95 1.25
CA SER A 91 18.15 18.15 0.92
C SER A 91 16.66 17.86 0.75
N LEU A 92 16.30 16.71 0.17
CA LEU A 92 14.94 16.37 -0.20
C LEU A 92 14.15 15.79 0.98
N THR A 93 14.74 14.93 1.81
CA THR A 93 14.02 14.25 2.91
C THR A 93 13.27 15.23 3.82
N PRO A 94 13.88 16.34 4.32
CA PRO A 94 13.17 17.29 5.17
C PRO A 94 11.99 17.98 4.48
N VAL A 95 12.06 18.18 3.16
CA VAL A 95 10.99 18.78 2.36
C VAL A 95 9.83 17.80 2.22
N VAL A 96 10.12 16.55 1.82
CA VAL A 96 9.11 15.49 1.69
C VAL A 96 8.37 15.25 3.01
N MET A 97 9.10 15.20 4.13
CA MET A 97 8.49 15.00 5.44
C MET A 97 7.63 16.18 5.90
N ARG A 98 7.99 17.41 5.52
CA ARG A 98 7.15 18.59 5.74
C ARG A 98 5.86 18.50 4.93
N ASP A 99 5.93 18.17 3.65
CA ASP A 99 4.76 18.09 2.78
C ASP A 99 3.82 16.95 3.22
N TYR A 100 4.39 15.83 3.65
CA TYR A 100 3.63 14.74 4.25
C TYR A 100 2.87 15.21 5.51
N LYS A 101 3.55 15.92 6.42
CA LYS A 101 2.92 16.49 7.62
C LYS A 101 1.78 17.45 7.28
N ILE A 102 2.00 18.36 6.31
CA ILE A 102 0.98 19.32 5.87
C ILE A 102 -0.27 18.59 5.34
N LEU A 103 -0.09 17.52 4.57
CA LEU A 103 -1.22 16.73 4.10
C LEU A 103 -1.97 16.09 5.28
N ILE A 104 -1.25 15.54 6.25
CA ILE A 104 -1.86 14.91 7.44
C ILE A 104 -2.64 15.92 8.27
N GLU A 105 -2.13 17.14 8.46
CA GLU A 105 -2.85 18.22 9.14
C GLU A 105 -4.16 18.56 8.41
N LYS A 106 -4.15 18.62 7.07
CA LYS A 106 -5.36 18.81 6.25
C LYS A 106 -6.34 17.62 6.34
N LEU A 107 -5.83 16.42 6.60
CA LEU A 107 -6.63 15.21 6.80
C LEU A 107 -7.12 15.03 8.24
N SER A 108 -6.72 15.89 9.19
CA SER A 108 -7.15 15.80 10.59
C SER A 108 -8.66 15.69 10.82
N PRO A 109 -9.58 16.26 10.01
CA PRO A 109 -11.02 16.04 10.19
C PRO A 109 -11.45 14.58 10.01
N VAL A 110 -10.69 13.78 9.24
CA VAL A 110 -10.96 12.35 9.01
C VAL A 110 -10.81 11.55 10.31
N SER A 111 -9.99 12.00 11.26
CA SER A 111 -9.87 11.38 12.60
C SER A 111 -11.14 11.46 13.45
N LYS A 112 -12.06 12.38 13.11
CA LYS A 112 -13.34 12.55 13.81
C LYS A 112 -14.46 11.71 13.20
N LEU A 113 -14.23 11.14 12.03
CA LEU A 113 -15.12 10.12 11.49
C LEU A 113 -14.90 8.85 12.32
N GLY A 114 -15.98 8.15 12.68
CA GLY A 114 -15.84 6.80 13.25
C GLY A 114 -15.02 5.91 12.33
N GLU A 115 -14.44 4.83 12.85
CA GLU A 115 -13.70 3.90 11.99
C GLU A 115 -14.61 3.38 10.89
N VAL A 116 -14.15 3.55 9.65
CA VAL A 116 -14.81 3.02 8.46
C VAL A 116 -14.01 1.80 8.03
N HIS A 117 -14.70 0.67 8.00
CA HIS A 117 -14.24 -0.58 7.42
C HIS A 117 -15.20 -0.92 6.27
N ALA A 118 -14.67 -1.33 5.13
CA ALA A 118 -15.53 -1.72 4.02
C ALA A 118 -16.30 -3.01 4.38
N ALA A 119 -17.50 -3.19 3.83
CA ALA A 119 -18.35 -4.33 4.18
C ALA A 119 -17.73 -5.70 3.84
N ASP A 120 -16.87 -5.73 2.82
CA ASP A 120 -16.12 -6.90 2.36
C ASP A 120 -14.68 -6.95 2.91
N GLU A 121 -14.35 -6.08 3.88
CA GLU A 121 -13.01 -6.02 4.46
C GLU A 121 -12.74 -7.20 5.39
N ILE A 122 -11.63 -7.91 5.16
CA ILE A 122 -11.20 -9.03 6.01
C ILE A 122 -10.07 -8.62 6.95
N SER A 123 -9.99 -9.27 8.11
CA SER A 123 -8.91 -9.02 9.08
C SER A 123 -7.55 -9.54 8.59
N ALA A 124 -6.46 -9.07 9.20
CA ALA A 124 -5.11 -9.56 8.93
C ALA A 124 -4.97 -11.06 9.20
N GLN A 125 -5.58 -11.56 10.29
CA GLN A 125 -5.59 -12.97 10.61
C GLN A 125 -6.27 -13.79 9.51
N GLU A 126 -7.48 -13.38 9.09
CA GLU A 126 -8.20 -14.04 8.00
C GLU A 126 -7.44 -13.96 6.68
N ALA A 127 -6.74 -12.86 6.40
CA ALA A 127 -5.93 -12.70 5.20
C ALA A 127 -4.73 -13.65 5.20
N VAL A 128 -4.01 -13.80 6.32
CA VAL A 128 -2.90 -14.77 6.45
C VAL A 128 -3.40 -16.20 6.28
N GLU A 129 -4.51 -16.56 6.92
CA GLU A 129 -5.12 -17.88 6.74
C GLU A 129 -5.53 -18.12 5.28
N THR A 130 -6.11 -17.11 4.63
CA THR A 130 -6.53 -17.17 3.22
C THR A 130 -5.33 -17.30 2.29
N VAL A 131 -4.19 -16.65 2.58
CA VAL A 131 -2.94 -16.82 1.82
C VAL A 131 -2.44 -18.26 1.91
N GLY A 132 -2.45 -18.88 3.09
CA GLY A 132 -2.05 -20.27 3.25
C GLY A 132 -2.92 -21.21 2.43
N GLN A 133 -4.25 -21.08 2.57
CA GLN A 133 -5.21 -21.87 1.80
C GLN A 133 -5.08 -21.66 0.29
N LEU A 134 -4.79 -20.42 -0.15
CA LEU A 134 -4.63 -20.10 -1.56
C LEU A 134 -3.39 -20.79 -2.12
N LEU A 135 -2.27 -20.78 -1.39
CA LEU A 135 -1.06 -21.50 -1.82
C LEU A 135 -1.30 -23.01 -1.90
N ASP A 136 -1.98 -23.59 -0.91
CA ASP A 136 -2.33 -25.02 -0.94
C ASP A 136 -3.21 -25.34 -2.16
N ALA A 137 -4.22 -24.50 -2.47
CA ALA A 137 -5.09 -24.68 -3.63
C ALA A 137 -4.33 -24.58 -4.97
N LEU A 138 -3.35 -23.67 -5.07
CA LEU A 138 -2.49 -23.53 -6.25
C LEU A 138 -1.59 -24.75 -6.43
N ASP A 139 -1.02 -25.28 -5.35
CA ASP A 139 -0.18 -26.48 -5.37
C ASP A 139 -1.00 -27.74 -5.75
N ASP A 140 -2.28 -27.78 -5.35
CA ASP A 140 -3.24 -28.85 -5.70
C ASP A 140 -3.90 -28.66 -7.09
N PHE A 141 -3.59 -27.57 -7.80
CA PHE A 141 -4.17 -27.21 -9.11
C PHE A 141 -5.70 -27.04 -9.08
N ASP A 142 -6.27 -26.61 -7.95
CA ASP A 142 -7.71 -26.35 -7.78
C ASP A 142 -8.03 -24.90 -8.17
N ASP A 143 -8.39 -24.67 -9.43
CA ASP A 143 -8.62 -23.34 -9.99
C ASP A 143 -9.86 -22.65 -9.42
N ASP A 144 -10.93 -23.40 -9.16
CA ASP A 144 -12.15 -22.90 -8.56
C ASP A 144 -11.89 -22.37 -7.14
N LEU A 145 -11.22 -23.17 -6.31
CA LEU A 145 -10.88 -22.78 -4.95
C LEU A 145 -9.86 -21.62 -4.93
N ALA A 146 -8.84 -21.67 -5.79
CA ALA A 146 -7.85 -20.61 -5.88
C ALA A 146 -8.49 -19.26 -6.24
N LYS A 147 -9.41 -19.21 -7.21
CA LYS A 147 -10.14 -17.98 -7.58
C LYS A 147 -11.02 -17.48 -6.45
N GLN A 148 -11.72 -18.37 -5.76
CA GLN A 148 -12.54 -18.00 -4.61
C GLN A 148 -11.68 -17.37 -3.50
N LEU A 149 -10.54 -17.98 -3.17
CA LEU A 149 -9.63 -17.51 -2.13
C LEU A 149 -8.93 -16.21 -2.53
N ALA A 150 -8.51 -16.06 -3.79
CA ALA A 150 -7.93 -14.81 -4.30
C ALA A 150 -8.95 -13.66 -4.26
N THR A 151 -10.22 -13.93 -4.59
CA THR A 151 -11.31 -12.96 -4.47
C THR A 151 -11.53 -12.56 -3.01
N LYS A 152 -11.57 -13.52 -2.09
CA LYS A 152 -11.65 -13.25 -0.65
C LYS A 152 -10.46 -12.41 -0.16
N LEU A 153 -9.25 -12.77 -0.60
CA LEU A 153 -8.02 -12.07 -0.24
C LEU A 153 -8.02 -10.61 -0.71
N SER A 154 -8.71 -10.28 -1.81
CA SER A 154 -8.89 -8.90 -2.29
C SER A 154 -9.68 -8.00 -1.33
N GLY A 155 -10.39 -8.59 -0.36
CA GLY A 155 -11.02 -7.87 0.73
C GLY A 155 -10.03 -7.31 1.76
N TYR A 156 -8.78 -7.79 1.79
CA TYR A 156 -7.77 -7.22 2.68
C TYR A 156 -7.33 -5.84 2.12
N PRO A 157 -7.16 -4.80 2.97
CA PRO A 157 -6.80 -3.45 2.55
C PRO A 157 -5.32 -3.35 2.15
N PHE A 158 -4.95 -4.06 1.08
CA PHE A 158 -3.63 -3.98 0.47
C PHE A 158 -3.33 -2.58 -0.05
N ARG A 159 -2.04 -2.25 -0.06
CA ARG A 159 -1.55 -1.07 -0.78
C ARG A 159 -1.59 -1.35 -2.28
N MET A 160 -1.55 -0.29 -3.08
CA MET A 160 -1.65 -0.39 -4.54
C MET A 160 -0.72 -1.44 -5.16
N THR A 161 0.56 -1.47 -4.77
CA THR A 161 1.54 -2.46 -5.28
C THR A 161 1.13 -3.91 -4.98
N GLN A 162 0.64 -4.20 -3.77
CA GLN A 162 0.20 -5.55 -3.42
C GLN A 162 -1.13 -5.91 -4.09
N ALA A 163 -2.06 -4.95 -4.20
CA ALA A 163 -3.33 -5.13 -4.89
C ALA A 163 -3.11 -5.44 -6.38
N ASP A 164 -2.16 -4.79 -7.04
CA ASP A 164 -1.84 -5.05 -8.44
C ASP A 164 -1.16 -6.42 -8.62
N LYS A 165 -0.27 -6.83 -7.71
CA LYS A 165 0.27 -8.21 -7.71
C LYS A 165 -0.82 -9.26 -7.52
N LEU A 166 -1.81 -9.01 -6.66
CA LEU A 166 -2.94 -9.92 -6.48
C LEU A 166 -3.78 -10.03 -7.76
N LYS A 167 -4.03 -8.91 -8.46
CA LYS A 167 -4.71 -8.94 -9.77
C LYS A 167 -3.93 -9.74 -10.81
N GLU A 168 -2.61 -9.57 -10.85
CA GLU A 168 -1.73 -10.34 -11.74
C GLU A 168 -1.73 -11.83 -11.40
N ALA A 169 -1.71 -12.18 -10.11
CA ALA A 169 -1.85 -13.56 -9.66
C ALA A 169 -3.20 -14.17 -10.10
N ILE A 170 -4.30 -13.43 -10.02
CA ILE A 170 -5.62 -13.87 -10.51
C ILE A 170 -5.57 -14.15 -12.02
N ALA A 171 -4.94 -13.28 -12.80
CA ALA A 171 -4.76 -13.50 -14.24
C ALA A 171 -3.94 -14.76 -14.54
N PHE A 172 -2.87 -15.02 -13.78
CA PHE A 172 -2.11 -16.26 -13.90
C PHE A 172 -2.93 -17.51 -13.55
N ILE A 173 -3.83 -17.44 -12.56
CA ILE A 173 -4.76 -18.55 -12.26
C ILE A 173 -5.69 -18.81 -13.45
N ASP A 174 -6.23 -17.76 -14.08
CA ASP A 174 -7.07 -17.89 -15.28
C ASP A 174 -6.31 -18.51 -16.47
N ASP A 175 -5.00 -18.26 -16.57
CA ASP A 175 -4.11 -18.80 -17.58
C ASP A 175 -3.47 -20.15 -17.19
N PHE A 176 -3.90 -20.77 -16.08
CA PHE A 176 -3.36 -22.04 -15.54
C PHE A 176 -1.85 -21.99 -15.20
N MET A 177 -1.32 -20.80 -14.94
CA MET A 177 0.07 -20.51 -14.55
C MET A 177 0.21 -20.48 -13.02
N TYR A 178 0.06 -21.64 -12.39
CA TYR A 178 -0.07 -21.75 -10.93
C TYR A 178 1.20 -21.39 -10.15
N GLU A 179 2.38 -21.72 -10.67
CA GLU A 179 3.64 -21.41 -9.97
C GLU A 179 3.89 -19.91 -9.95
N GLU A 180 3.62 -19.22 -11.07
CA GLU A 180 3.74 -17.78 -11.20
C GLU A 180 2.73 -17.05 -10.30
N ALA A 181 1.48 -17.56 -10.23
CA ALA A 181 0.50 -17.08 -9.27
C ALA A 181 1.00 -17.26 -7.82
N ALA A 182 1.47 -18.46 -7.47
CA ALA A 182 1.95 -18.77 -6.12
C ALA A 182 3.14 -17.89 -5.72
N GLN A 183 4.05 -17.59 -6.65
CA GLN A 183 5.17 -16.70 -6.41
C GLN A 183 4.70 -15.29 -6.03
N LEU A 184 3.74 -14.71 -6.76
CA LEU A 184 3.17 -13.41 -6.41
C LEU A 184 2.46 -13.42 -5.05
N ILE A 185 1.72 -14.49 -4.75
CA ILE A 185 1.05 -14.65 -3.44
C ILE A 185 2.07 -14.71 -2.29
N ARG A 186 3.20 -15.42 -2.47
CA ARG A 186 4.30 -15.48 -1.49
C ARG A 186 4.96 -14.12 -1.28
N GLU A 187 4.98 -13.25 -2.29
CA GLU A 187 5.53 -11.89 -2.16
C GLU A 187 4.61 -10.92 -1.42
N ILE A 188 3.29 -11.08 -1.51
CA ILE A 188 2.33 -10.19 -0.82
C ILE A 188 2.04 -10.63 0.62
N GLY A 189 2.13 -11.92 0.93
CA GLY A 189 1.83 -12.47 2.27
C GLY A 189 2.57 -11.77 3.42
N PRO A 190 3.91 -11.54 3.32
CA PRO A 190 4.67 -10.83 4.36
C PRO A 190 4.27 -9.36 4.58
N ALA A 191 3.49 -8.77 3.67
CA ALA A 191 3.04 -7.38 3.79
C ALA A 191 1.74 -7.22 4.60
N ILE A 192 1.13 -8.33 5.03
CA ILE A 192 -0.04 -8.35 5.89
C ILE A 192 0.41 -8.03 7.32
N GLU A 193 -0.05 -6.89 7.86
CA GLU A 193 0.17 -6.41 9.24
C GLU A 193 -1.09 -6.54 10.09
#